data_AF-A0A812ZGA6-F1
#
_entry.id   AF-A0A812ZGA6-F1
#
_cell.length_a   1.000
_cell.length_b   1.000
_cell.length_c   1.000
_cell.angle_alpha   90.00
_cell.angle_beta   90.00
_cell.angle_gamma   90.00
#
_symmetry.space_group_name_H-M   'P 1'
#
loop_
_entity.id
_entity.type
_entity.pdbx_description
1 polymer ?
#
loop_
_entity_poly.entity_id
_entity_poly.type
_entity_poly.pdbx_seq_one_letter_code
_entity_poly.pdbx_strand_id
1 'polypeptide(L)'
;LLLEKQRRASFELREQDADLLKRLEKVGFLLDSTSTNTSNYLSTGSGTYLDVGASELIADGQIQLKTGSAVAFSESAVVTDDGTHLSADTVVFATGYAPLSKLIAELLGKDTAARLGRIWGLGTGIAGDEGPWEGELRNMWKRTNVEGLWLHGGNLLQNRIYSLFLALQLKARYANIPTPAYNAHNKGFEFLGA
;
A
#
# COMPACT_ATOMS: atom_id res chain seq x y z
N LEU A 1 -17.59 -0.13 14.24
CA LEU A 1 -17.01 0.99 15.00
C LEU A 1 -15.81 1.70 14.34
N LEU A 2 -14.63 1.07 14.18
CA LEU A 2 -13.45 1.78 13.61
C LEU A 2 -13.64 2.15 12.12
N LEU A 3 -14.11 1.20 11.32
CA LEU A 3 -14.40 1.43 9.89
C LEU A 3 -15.48 2.51 9.69
N GLU A 4 -16.50 2.55 10.55
CA GLU A 4 -17.54 3.60 10.51
C GLU A 4 -16.98 4.99 10.87
N LYS A 5 -16.08 5.06 11.87
CA LYS A 5 -15.39 6.31 12.21
C LYS A 5 -14.49 6.79 11.06
N GLN A 6 -13.75 5.89 10.42
CA GLN A 6 -12.94 6.22 9.24
C GLN A 6 -13.80 6.68 8.06
N ARG A 7 -14.96 6.04 7.85
CA ARG A 7 -15.94 6.45 6.85
C ARG A 7 -16.42 7.87 7.08
N ARG A 8 -16.85 8.18 8.31
CA ARG A 8 -17.32 9.52 8.67
C ARG A 8 -16.22 10.57 8.49
N ALA A 9 -15.02 10.32 9.02
CA ALA A 9 -13.91 11.25 8.89
C ALA A 9 -13.57 11.54 7.42
N SER A 10 -13.64 10.55 6.54
CA SER A 10 -13.36 10.75 5.12
C SER A 10 -14.44 11.59 4.42
N PHE A 11 -15.72 11.44 4.79
CA PHE A 11 -16.78 12.33 4.29
C PHE A 11 -16.57 13.77 4.76
N GLU A 12 -16.28 13.97 6.05
CA GLU A 12 -16.00 15.29 6.61
C GLU A 12 -14.78 15.95 5.94
N LEU A 13 -13.71 15.19 5.66
CA LEU A 13 -12.55 15.68 4.92
C LEU A 13 -12.90 16.06 3.47
N ARG A 14 -13.70 15.25 2.78
CA ARG A 14 -14.15 15.59 1.41
C ARG A 14 -15.01 16.85 1.37
N GLU A 15 -15.82 17.10 2.39
CA GLU A 15 -16.60 18.34 2.51
C GLU A 15 -15.68 19.55 2.77
N GLN A 16 -14.68 19.40 3.64
CA GLN A 16 -13.69 20.44 3.92
C GLN A 16 -12.85 20.77 2.68
N ASP A 17 -12.47 19.76 1.90
CA ASP A 17 -11.65 19.90 0.71
C ASP A 17 -12.47 20.14 -0.58
N ALA A 18 -13.79 20.32 -0.47
CA ALA A 18 -14.70 20.33 -1.63
C ALA A 18 -14.29 21.33 -2.71
N ASP A 19 -13.81 22.52 -2.32
CA ASP A 19 -13.40 23.55 -3.28
C ASP A 19 -12.06 23.21 -3.97
N LEU A 20 -11.12 22.60 -3.25
CA LEU A 20 -9.89 22.07 -3.85
C LEU A 20 -10.20 20.93 -4.83
N LEU A 21 -11.02 19.96 -4.40
CA LEU A 21 -11.41 18.82 -5.22
C LEU A 21 -12.08 19.27 -6.54
N LYS A 22 -12.98 20.27 -6.50
CA LYS A 22 -13.58 20.84 -7.72
C LYS A 22 -12.55 21.49 -8.65
N ARG A 23 -11.58 22.23 -8.10
CA ARG A 23 -10.52 22.85 -8.92
C ARG A 23 -9.61 21.79 -9.54
N LEU A 24 -9.28 20.74 -8.80
CA LEU A 24 -8.54 19.58 -9.29
C LEU A 24 -9.28 18.87 -10.44
N GLU A 25 -10.57 18.59 -10.28
CA GLU A 25 -11.39 18.00 -11.35
C GLU A 25 -11.42 18.90 -12.59
N LYS A 26 -11.51 20.22 -12.41
CA LYS A 26 -11.51 21.19 -13.52
C LYS A 26 -10.23 21.15 -14.36
N VAL A 27 -9.08 20.85 -13.76
CA VAL A 27 -7.80 20.67 -14.48
C VAL A 27 -7.57 19.23 -14.96
N GLY A 28 -8.58 18.35 -14.81
CA GLY A 28 -8.55 16.97 -15.29
C GLY A 28 -7.97 15.97 -14.32
N PHE A 29 -7.79 16.31 -13.03
CA PHE A 29 -7.35 15.37 -12.02
C PHE A 29 -8.43 14.32 -11.75
N LEU A 30 -8.04 13.05 -11.79
CA LEU A 30 -8.97 11.94 -11.58
C LEU A 30 -9.15 11.68 -10.09
N LEU A 31 -10.34 11.97 -9.58
CA LEU A 31 -10.72 11.66 -8.21
C LEU A 31 -11.35 10.28 -8.12
N ASP A 32 -10.93 9.50 -7.12
CA ASP A 32 -11.60 8.25 -6.76
C ASP A 32 -12.83 8.56 -5.90
N SER A 33 -14.02 8.34 -6.48
CA SER A 33 -15.32 8.44 -5.80
C SER A 33 -15.82 7.08 -5.28
N THR A 34 -15.10 6.00 -5.57
CA THR A 34 -15.51 4.62 -5.34
C THR A 34 -14.89 4.01 -4.09
N SER A 35 -13.76 4.53 -3.61
CA SER A 35 -13.16 4.05 -2.36
C SER A 35 -14.11 4.28 -1.19
N THR A 36 -14.50 3.20 -0.51
CA THR A 36 -15.44 3.23 0.63
C THR A 36 -14.79 3.69 1.93
N ASN A 37 -13.88 4.67 1.81
CA ASN A 37 -13.23 5.38 2.92
C ASN A 37 -12.34 4.52 3.84
N THR A 38 -11.89 3.36 3.35
CA THR A 38 -10.66 2.76 3.85
C THR A 38 -9.55 3.19 2.92
N SER A 39 -8.46 3.74 3.48
CA SER A 39 -7.32 4.13 2.66
C SER A 39 -6.88 2.94 1.81
N ASN A 40 -6.81 3.11 0.48
CA ASN A 40 -6.25 2.10 -0.42
C ASN A 40 -4.87 1.64 0.08
N TYR A 41 -4.14 2.56 0.73
CA TYR A 41 -2.92 2.23 1.45
C TYR A 41 -3.08 1.10 2.48
N LEU A 42 -4.13 1.03 3.28
CA LEU A 42 -4.31 -0.04 4.27
C LEU A 42 -4.94 -1.30 3.67
N SER A 43 -5.90 -1.16 2.76
CA SER A 43 -6.67 -2.30 2.22
C SER A 43 -5.90 -3.05 1.14
N THR A 44 -5.45 -2.35 0.11
CA THR A 44 -4.79 -2.95 -1.07
C THR A 44 -3.28 -2.70 -1.08
N GLY A 45 -2.79 -1.78 -0.24
CA GLY A 45 -1.40 -1.30 -0.33
C GLY A 45 -1.11 -0.55 -1.62
N SER A 46 -2.16 -0.08 -2.31
CA SER A 46 -2.07 0.51 -3.65
C SER A 46 -2.17 2.04 -3.63
N GLY A 47 -2.00 2.62 -4.83
CA GLY A 47 -1.86 4.05 -5.11
C GLY A 47 -2.78 4.93 -4.26
N THR A 48 -2.16 5.65 -3.35
CA THR A 48 -2.79 6.71 -2.58
C THR A 48 -1.99 7.97 -2.84
N TYR A 49 -2.65 8.99 -3.35
CA TYR A 49 -2.06 10.32 -3.45
C TYR A 49 -2.24 11.00 -2.09
N LEU A 50 -1.12 11.34 -1.44
CA LEU A 50 -1.11 12.12 -0.21
C LEU A 50 -0.71 13.54 -0.58
N ASP A 51 -1.62 14.48 -0.35
CA ASP A 51 -1.28 15.88 -0.57
C ASP A 51 -0.32 16.38 0.50
N VAL A 52 0.81 16.90 0.04
CA VAL A 52 1.84 17.56 0.86
C VAL A 52 2.08 19.00 0.37
N GLY A 53 1.12 19.57 -0.38
CA GLY A 53 1.14 20.93 -0.92
C GLY A 53 1.12 21.02 -2.45
N ALA A 54 1.13 19.88 -3.15
CA ALA A 54 1.16 19.86 -4.61
C ALA A 54 -0.22 20.00 -5.25
N SER A 55 -1.30 19.64 -4.55
CA SER A 55 -2.65 19.72 -5.13
C SER A 55 -3.05 21.14 -5.48
N GLU A 56 -2.73 22.11 -4.63
CA GLU A 56 -2.99 23.53 -4.88
C GLU A 56 -2.24 24.01 -6.13
N LEU A 57 -0.97 23.63 -6.28
CA LEU A 57 -0.16 23.98 -7.45
C LEU A 57 -0.72 23.35 -8.73
N ILE A 58 -1.24 22.13 -8.66
CA ILE A 58 -1.92 21.47 -9.80
C ILE A 58 -3.24 22.19 -10.12
N ALA A 59 -4.06 22.45 -9.10
CA ALA A 59 -5.35 23.12 -9.23
C ALA A 59 -5.22 24.53 -9.82
N ASP A 60 -4.16 25.25 -9.47
CA ASP A 60 -3.85 26.59 -9.98
C ASP A 60 -3.10 26.57 -11.32
N GLY A 61 -2.78 25.38 -11.86
CA GLY A 61 -2.10 25.22 -13.14
C GLY A 61 -0.59 25.53 -13.11
N GLN A 62 0.00 25.73 -11.93
CA GLN A 62 1.44 25.90 -11.76
C GLN A 62 2.19 24.58 -12.00
N ILE A 63 1.54 23.45 -11.70
CA ILE A 63 1.95 22.12 -12.17
C ILE A 63 0.93 21.68 -13.22
N GLN A 64 1.40 21.48 -14.45
CA GLN A 64 0.54 20.99 -15.52
C GLN A 64 0.25 19.50 -15.35
N LEU A 65 -1.00 19.12 -15.55
CA LEU A 65 -1.45 17.74 -15.46
C LEU A 65 -1.74 17.18 -16.85
N LYS A 66 -1.20 15.99 -17.13
CA LYS A 66 -1.60 15.14 -18.26
C LYS A 66 -2.03 13.79 -17.69
N THR A 67 -3.27 13.40 -17.97
CA THR A 67 -3.77 12.05 -17.70
C THR A 67 -3.48 11.12 -18.88
N GLY A 68 -3.46 9.81 -18.61
CA GLY A 68 -3.05 8.79 -19.57
C GLY A 68 -1.69 8.18 -19.23
N SER A 69 -1.24 7.28 -20.08
CA SER A 69 0.01 6.55 -19.90
C SER A 69 1.11 7.10 -20.80
N ALA A 70 2.34 7.20 -20.29
CA ALA A 70 3.52 7.33 -21.13
C ALA A 70 3.80 5.98 -21.82
N VAL A 71 3.86 5.97 -23.16
CA VAL A 71 4.04 4.75 -23.97
C VAL A 71 5.40 4.69 -24.67
N ALA A 72 6.06 5.83 -24.86
CA ALA A 72 7.41 5.90 -25.39
C ALA A 72 8.14 7.15 -24.91
N PHE A 73 9.47 7.14 -25.07
CA PHE A 73 10.35 8.26 -24.78
C PHE A 73 11.21 8.51 -26.03
N SER A 74 11.35 9.77 -26.41
CA SER A 74 12.34 10.22 -27.38
C SER A 74 13.48 10.96 -26.66
N GLU A 75 14.44 11.45 -27.42
CA GLU A 75 15.55 12.26 -26.90
C GLU A 75 15.07 13.52 -26.15
N SER A 76 13.90 14.07 -26.51
CA SER A 76 13.42 15.35 -25.99
C SER A 76 11.96 15.35 -25.55
N ALA A 77 11.28 14.20 -25.55
CA ALA A 77 9.86 14.14 -25.23
C ALA A 77 9.40 12.82 -24.62
N VAL A 78 8.32 12.91 -23.85
CA VAL A 78 7.47 11.79 -23.44
C VAL A 78 6.31 11.68 -24.42
N VAL A 79 6.06 10.50 -24.97
CA VAL A 79 4.91 10.23 -25.83
C VAL A 79 3.83 9.52 -25.02
N THR A 80 2.62 10.08 -25.02
CA THR A 80 1.47 9.49 -24.33
C THR A 80 0.66 8.57 -25.24
N ASP A 81 -0.18 7.73 -24.64
CA ASP A 81 -1.07 6.78 -25.32
C ASP A 81 -2.05 7.42 -26.32
N ASP A 82 -2.43 8.68 -26.10
CA ASP A 82 -3.22 9.48 -27.04
C ASP A 82 -2.39 10.14 -28.17
N GLY A 83 -1.09 9.85 -28.24
CA GLY A 83 -0.17 10.39 -29.25
C GLY A 83 0.38 11.77 -28.94
N THR A 84 0.10 12.37 -27.78
CA THR A 84 0.68 13.67 -27.40
C THR A 84 2.18 13.54 -27.15
N HIS A 85 2.96 14.52 -27.62
CA HIS A 85 4.38 14.67 -27.32
C HIS A 85 4.59 15.78 -26.29
N LEU A 86 5.03 15.41 -25.09
CA LEU A 86 5.36 16.35 -24.02
C LEU A 86 6.87 16.58 -24.02
N SER A 87 7.31 17.80 -24.33
CA SER A 87 8.74 18.14 -24.29
C SER A 87 9.25 18.12 -22.85
N ALA A 88 10.39 17.47 -22.62
CA ALA A 88 11.01 17.40 -21.30
C ALA A 88 12.52 17.18 -21.42
N ASP A 89 13.30 17.95 -20.65
CA ASP A 89 14.75 17.76 -20.53
C ASP A 89 15.10 16.69 -19.48
N THR A 90 14.15 16.33 -18.62
CA THR A 90 14.35 15.34 -17.55
C THR A 90 13.04 14.62 -17.27
N VAL A 91 13.13 13.29 -17.11
CA VAL A 91 11.99 12.42 -16.77
C VAL A 91 12.30 11.70 -15.47
N VAL A 92 11.38 11.80 -14.51
CA VAL A 92 11.46 11.09 -13.22
C VAL A 92 10.40 9.99 -13.19
N PHE A 93 10.83 8.74 -13.06
CA PHE A 93 9.93 7.59 -12.98
C PHE A 93 9.41 7.42 -11.54
N ALA A 94 8.18 7.87 -11.32
CA ALA A 94 7.43 7.69 -10.07
C ALA A 94 6.32 6.64 -10.20
N THR A 95 6.60 5.53 -10.89
CA THR A 95 5.60 4.51 -11.32
C THR A 95 5.22 3.48 -10.24
N GLY A 96 5.64 3.70 -8.99
CA GLY A 96 5.38 2.79 -7.88
C GLY A 96 6.26 1.53 -7.87
N TYR A 97 5.87 0.56 -7.03
CA TYR A 97 6.61 -0.68 -6.79
C TYR A 97 5.79 -1.91 -7.20
N ALA A 98 6.48 -2.98 -7.58
CA ALA A 98 5.85 -4.28 -7.76
C ALA A 98 5.36 -4.83 -6.40
N PRO A 99 4.27 -5.64 -6.38
CA PRO A 99 3.81 -6.28 -5.15
C PRO A 99 4.92 -7.14 -4.51
N LEU A 100 5.05 -7.07 -3.18
CA LEU A 100 6.06 -7.83 -2.45
C LEU A 100 5.92 -9.34 -2.67
N SER A 101 4.71 -9.84 -2.93
CA SER A 101 4.45 -11.25 -3.25
C SER A 101 5.18 -11.70 -4.52
N LYS A 102 5.30 -10.83 -5.53
CA LYS A 102 6.07 -11.11 -6.75
C LYS A 102 7.54 -11.25 -6.42
N LEU A 103 8.10 -10.32 -5.63
CA LEU A 103 9.50 -10.37 -5.21
C LEU A 103 9.79 -11.64 -4.39
N ILE A 104 8.89 -12.04 -3.48
CA ILE A 104 9.05 -13.29 -2.73
C ILE A 104 9.03 -14.51 -3.64
N ALA A 105 8.14 -14.55 -4.64
CA ALA A 105 8.10 -15.65 -5.59
C ALA A 105 9.38 -15.76 -6.43
N GLU A 106 9.97 -14.61 -6.81
CA GLU A 106 11.23 -14.54 -7.57
C GLU A 106 12.44 -14.96 -6.72
N LEU A 107 12.49 -14.55 -5.44
CA LEU A 107 13.63 -14.82 -4.57
C LEU A 107 13.59 -16.19 -3.88
N LEU A 108 12.40 -16.61 -3.42
CA LEU A 108 12.23 -17.80 -2.55
C LEU A 108 11.38 -18.90 -3.21
N GLY A 109 10.96 -18.70 -4.45
CA GLY A 109 10.15 -19.64 -5.21
C GLY A 109 8.64 -19.50 -4.99
N LYS A 110 7.88 -19.98 -5.99
CA LYS A 110 6.41 -19.88 -6.02
C LYS A 110 5.73 -20.60 -4.87
N ASP A 111 6.25 -21.75 -4.45
CA ASP A 111 5.68 -22.53 -3.35
C ASP A 111 5.79 -21.79 -2.02
N THR A 112 6.93 -21.12 -1.79
CA THR A 112 7.13 -20.27 -0.61
C THR A 112 6.18 -19.08 -0.62
N ALA A 113 6.02 -18.42 -1.76
CA ALA A 113 5.08 -17.32 -1.91
C ALA A 113 3.61 -17.76 -1.67
N ALA A 114 3.24 -18.93 -2.18
CA ALA A 114 1.91 -19.51 -1.97
C ALA A 114 1.65 -19.83 -0.49
N ARG A 115 2.65 -20.41 0.21
CA ARG A 115 2.57 -20.70 1.65
C ARG A 115 2.48 -19.43 2.50
N LEU A 116 3.28 -18.43 2.17
CA LEU A 116 3.24 -17.11 2.81
C LEU A 116 1.84 -16.50 2.69
N GLY A 117 1.24 -16.64 1.52
CA GLY A 117 -0.10 -16.15 1.22
C GLY A 117 -0.10 -14.63 1.02
N ARG A 118 -1.26 -14.03 1.30
CA ARG A 118 -1.48 -12.61 1.03
C ARG A 118 -0.61 -11.72 1.91
N ILE A 119 0.10 -10.80 1.29
CA ILE A 119 0.86 -9.76 1.98
C ILE A 119 0.04 -8.48 1.90
N TRP A 120 -0.08 -7.79 3.02
CA TRP A 120 -0.82 -6.55 3.13
C TRP A 120 -2.36 -6.70 3.03
N GLY A 121 -3.07 -5.68 3.48
CA GLY A 121 -4.53 -5.68 3.59
C GLY A 121 -5.05 -6.13 4.95
N LEU A 122 -6.26 -5.69 5.25
CA LEU A 122 -6.92 -5.91 6.54
C LEU A 122 -8.07 -6.92 6.45
N GLY A 123 -8.49 -7.28 5.24
CA GLY A 123 -9.63 -8.15 5.01
C GLY A 123 -10.97 -7.46 5.18
N THR A 124 -11.04 -6.24 4.65
CA THR A 124 -12.23 -5.39 4.68
C THR A 124 -13.40 -5.95 3.88
N GLY A 125 -13.17 -6.93 3.00
CA GLY A 125 -14.19 -7.54 2.15
C GLY A 125 -14.50 -6.74 0.88
N ILE A 126 -13.70 -5.72 0.57
CA ILE A 126 -13.80 -4.97 -0.68
C ILE A 126 -13.00 -5.68 -1.79
N ALA A 127 -13.25 -5.28 -3.04
CA ALA A 127 -12.46 -5.76 -4.17
C ALA A 127 -10.96 -5.46 -3.95
N GLY A 128 -10.12 -6.49 -4.04
CA GLY A 128 -8.69 -6.34 -3.81
C GLY A 128 -8.31 -6.23 -2.33
N ASP A 129 -9.22 -6.44 -1.36
CA ASP A 129 -8.94 -6.72 0.05
C ASP A 129 -9.99 -7.67 0.63
N GLU A 130 -10.11 -8.83 -0.01
CA GLU A 130 -11.03 -9.89 0.36
C GLU A 130 -10.81 -10.32 1.82
N GLY A 131 -11.89 -10.71 2.49
CA GLY A 131 -11.85 -11.17 3.88
C GLY A 131 -11.10 -12.49 4.08
N PRO A 132 -11.07 -13.00 5.33
CA PRO A 132 -11.72 -12.43 6.52
C PRO A 132 -10.95 -11.22 7.07
N TRP A 133 -11.64 -10.43 7.90
CA TRP A 133 -11.05 -9.32 8.65
C TRP A 133 -9.98 -9.84 9.62
N GLU A 134 -8.75 -9.35 9.48
CA GLU A 134 -7.59 -9.75 10.28
C GLU A 134 -7.35 -8.80 11.47
N GLY A 135 -7.84 -7.56 11.40
CA GLY A 135 -7.59 -6.53 12.42
C GLY A 135 -6.21 -5.89 12.38
N GLU A 136 -5.27 -6.46 11.61
CA GLU A 136 -3.93 -5.95 11.37
C GLU A 136 -3.49 -6.26 9.93
N LEU A 137 -2.43 -5.60 9.46
CA LEU A 137 -1.92 -5.83 8.09
C LEU A 137 -1.35 -7.25 7.97
N ARG A 138 -1.81 -7.98 6.95
CA ARG A 138 -1.41 -9.37 6.72
C ARG A 138 0.08 -9.52 6.51
N ASN A 139 0.67 -10.46 7.24
CA ASN A 139 2.07 -10.87 7.15
C ASN A 139 3.11 -9.75 7.39
N MET A 140 2.69 -8.56 7.85
CA MET A 140 3.60 -7.45 8.12
C MET A 140 4.04 -7.43 9.59
N TRP A 141 5.35 -7.38 9.81
CA TRP A 141 6.00 -7.23 11.12
C TRP A 141 5.68 -8.34 12.13
N LYS A 142 5.19 -9.49 11.67
CA LYS A 142 4.80 -10.65 12.50
C LYS A 142 5.34 -11.94 11.92
N ARG A 143 5.30 -13.02 12.71
CA ARG A 143 5.59 -14.38 12.21
C ARG A 143 4.66 -14.71 11.04
N THR A 144 5.23 -15.28 9.99
CA THR A 144 4.49 -15.74 8.81
C THR A 144 4.33 -17.27 8.83
N ASN A 145 3.58 -17.81 7.88
CA ASN A 145 3.45 -19.26 7.67
C ASN A 145 4.72 -19.91 7.09
N VAL A 146 5.71 -19.10 6.74
CA VAL A 146 7.02 -19.57 6.29
C VAL A 146 7.97 -19.43 7.46
N GLU A 147 8.48 -20.56 7.93
CA GLU A 147 9.39 -20.56 9.06
C GLU A 147 10.65 -19.75 8.74
N GLY A 148 11.03 -18.86 9.67
CA GLY A 148 12.24 -18.04 9.51
C GLY A 148 12.03 -16.78 8.68
N LEU A 149 10.81 -16.54 8.18
CA LEU A 149 10.50 -15.37 7.35
C LEU A 149 9.64 -14.34 8.09
N TRP A 150 10.12 -13.10 8.12
CA TRP A 150 9.38 -11.91 8.53
C TRP A 150 9.45 -10.87 7.43
N LEU A 151 8.38 -10.09 7.28
CA LEU A 151 8.33 -8.96 6.36
C LEU A 151 8.38 -7.65 7.13
N HIS A 152 9.19 -6.72 6.64
CA HIS A 152 9.28 -5.35 7.15
C HIS A 152 9.12 -4.40 5.96
N GLY A 153 8.29 -3.38 6.11
CA GLY A 153 7.97 -2.46 5.03
C GLY A 153 6.92 -1.44 5.44
N GLY A 154 6.30 -0.78 4.46
CA GLY A 154 5.40 0.34 4.68
C GLY A 154 6.13 1.68 4.70
N ASN A 155 5.44 2.73 5.14
CA ASN A 155 5.99 4.08 5.23
C ASN A 155 6.96 4.24 6.41
N LEU A 156 7.62 5.39 6.50
CA LEU A 156 8.64 5.64 7.54
C LEU A 156 8.08 5.50 8.96
N LEU A 157 6.85 5.95 9.19
CA LEU A 157 6.20 5.85 10.50
C LEU A 157 6.00 4.39 10.90
N GLN A 158 5.47 3.56 10.00
CA GLN A 158 5.27 2.14 10.25
C GLN A 158 6.58 1.42 10.47
N ASN A 159 7.59 1.63 9.62
CA ASN A 159 8.91 1.02 9.82
C ASN A 159 9.46 1.40 11.19
N ARG A 160 9.46 2.68 11.55
CA ARG A 160 9.97 3.17 12.84
C ARG A 160 9.30 2.51 14.03
N ILE A 161 7.97 2.41 14.02
CA ILE A 161 7.20 1.81 15.12
C ILE A 161 7.45 0.30 15.18
N TYR A 162 7.39 -0.37 14.03
CA TYR A 162 7.39 -1.83 13.98
C TYR A 162 8.78 -2.48 13.98
N SER A 163 9.87 -1.72 13.78
CA SER A 163 11.22 -2.25 13.91
C SER A 163 11.48 -2.84 15.30
N LEU A 164 10.99 -2.20 16.37
CA LEU A 164 11.16 -2.70 17.73
C LEU A 164 10.42 -4.03 17.94
N PHE A 165 9.15 -4.11 17.53
CA PHE A 165 8.36 -5.33 17.69
C PHE A 165 8.95 -6.51 16.92
N LEU A 166 9.45 -6.28 15.71
CA LEU A 166 10.11 -7.30 14.90
C LEU A 166 11.45 -7.73 15.53
N ALA A 167 12.27 -6.78 15.99
CA ALA A 167 13.54 -7.08 16.66
C ALA A 167 13.34 -7.91 17.94
N LEU A 168 12.31 -7.61 18.73
CA LEU A 168 11.96 -8.38 19.92
C LEU A 168 11.53 -9.81 19.59
N GLN A 169 10.76 -10.02 18.52
CA GLN A 169 10.39 -11.36 18.05
C GLN A 169 11.63 -12.18 17.63
N LEU A 170 12.54 -11.56 16.88
CA LEU A 170 13.79 -12.21 16.45
C LEU A 170 14.67 -12.54 17.65
N LYS A 171 14.81 -11.60 18.60
CA LYS A 171 15.58 -11.83 19.84
C LYS A 171 14.97 -12.93 20.69
N ALA A 172 13.64 -12.96 20.83
CA ALA A 172 12.95 -14.01 21.55
C ALA A 172 13.18 -15.39 20.91
N ARG A 173 13.07 -15.49 19.57
CA ARG A 173 13.43 -16.72 18.84
C ARG A 173 14.88 -17.15 19.11
N TYR A 174 15.83 -16.22 19.02
CA TYR A 174 17.25 -16.50 19.31
C TYR A 174 17.47 -17.00 20.76
N ALA A 175 16.71 -16.45 21.71
CA ALA A 175 16.77 -16.84 23.12
C ALA A 175 15.88 -18.03 23.48
N ASN A 176 15.25 -18.69 22.49
CA ASN A 176 14.28 -19.77 22.68
C ASN A 176 13.08 -19.39 23.59
N ILE A 177 12.68 -18.12 23.56
CA ILE A 177 11.51 -17.60 24.27
C ILE A 177 10.29 -17.73 23.35
N PRO A 178 9.23 -18.45 23.77
CA PRO A 178 7.99 -18.54 23.00
C PRO A 178 7.35 -17.16 22.79
N THR A 179 6.96 -16.87 21.55
CA THR A 179 6.20 -15.66 21.19
C THR A 179 4.87 -16.09 20.56
N PRO A 180 3.84 -16.43 21.37
CA PRO A 180 2.54 -16.82 20.83
C PRO A 180 1.94 -15.65 20.05
N ALA A 181 1.40 -15.93 18.86
CA ALA A 181 0.71 -14.95 18.03
C ALA A 181 -0.81 -15.10 18.22
N TYR A 182 -1.51 -13.97 18.28
CA TYR A 182 -2.97 -13.93 18.31
C TYR A 182 -3.55 -14.34 16.94
N ASN A 183 -4.62 -15.15 16.92
CA ASN A 183 -5.27 -15.67 15.70
C ASN A 183 -4.32 -16.37 14.72
N ALA A 184 -3.66 -17.45 15.16
CA ALA A 184 -2.94 -18.39 14.29
C ALA A 184 -3.88 -19.25 13.42
N HIS A 185 -4.87 -18.64 12.76
CA HIS A 185 -5.85 -19.33 11.91
C HIS A 185 -5.25 -19.96 10.64
N ASN A 186 -3.95 -19.79 10.41
CA ASN A 186 -3.20 -20.72 9.59
C ASN A 186 -2.90 -21.97 10.43
N LYS A 187 -3.79 -22.95 10.34
CA LYS A 187 -3.60 -24.31 10.87
C LYS A 187 -2.21 -24.81 10.48
N GLY A 188 -1.27 -24.81 11.41
CA GLY A 188 0.08 -25.26 11.12
C GLY A 188 1.13 -24.77 12.11
N PHE A 189 0.82 -24.73 13.40
CA PHE A 189 1.86 -24.78 14.42
C PHE A 189 1.29 -25.55 15.61
N GLU A 190 1.42 -26.88 15.55
CA GLU A 190 1.54 -27.64 16.79
C GLU A 190 2.86 -27.22 17.44
N PHE A 191 2.79 -26.83 18.70
CA PHE A 191 3.96 -26.72 19.55
C PHE A 191 4.59 -28.12 19.63
N LEU A 192 5.55 -28.42 18.76
CA LEU A 192 6.48 -29.50 19.02
C LEU A 192 7.50 -28.97 20.04
N GLY A 193 7.08 -29.05 21.30
CA GLY A 193 7.93 -28.91 22.47
C GLY A 193 8.15 -30.27 23.12
N ALA A 194 9.43 -30.53 23.43
CA ALA A 194 10.06 -31.73 24.01
C ALA A 194 10.41 -32.83 23.01
#